data_AF-A0A2V6JCN1-F1
#
_entry.id   AF-A0A2V6JCN1-F1
#
_cell.length_a   1.000
_cell.length_b   1.000
_cell.length_c   1.000
_cell.angle_alpha   90.00
_cell.angle_beta   90.00
_cell.angle_gamma   90.00
#
_symmetry.space_group_name_H-M   'P 1'
#
loop_
_entity.id
_entity.type
_entity.pdbx_description
1 polymer ?
#
loop_
_entity_poly.entity_id
_entity_poly.type
_entity_poly.pdbx_seq_one_letter_code
_entity_poly.pdbx_strand_id
1 'polypeptide(L)'
;MESYDAWSLEPEYTNLHLTDRVKALGQQGIHAHGFISSGIGTIQSLGVFITGLPFARVLVNYQPIVREGVPTASAKIFKRLGYRTRFFYGGFLSWQRVGQFCREQGFDEVYGGDQMRTGSAHNEWGVDDEELFRFVLQHTGPEPTFNLIMSTSYHPPYSVDVEKKGFDPTVIKSNPIGTDLSPHQLRVLGHLWYSDKCVGDFVAEGERQLERPLFAITGDHYSRKQYVSARPTHTLFESLAVPLVIYGPKALEKVQPPEVLAGSHLDILPTFIN
;
A
#
# COMPACT_ATOMS: atom_id res chain seq x y z
N MET A 1 0.78 -0.20 0.93
CA MET A 1 -0.14 -0.89 1.86
C MET A 1 0.68 -1.75 2.78
N GLU A 2 0.42 -1.68 4.08
CA GLU A 2 1.15 -2.44 5.10
C GLU A 2 1.03 -3.95 4.89
N SER A 3 2.17 -4.64 4.82
CA SER A 3 2.31 -6.10 4.79
C SER A 3 1.55 -6.83 3.67
N TYR A 4 1.10 -6.13 2.62
CA TYR A 4 0.17 -6.65 1.63
C TYR A 4 0.86 -7.58 0.60
N ASP A 5 0.66 -8.89 0.74
CA ASP A 5 1.31 -9.93 -0.06
C ASP A 5 0.69 -10.15 -1.45
N ALA A 6 1.51 -10.54 -2.44
CA ALA A 6 1.03 -10.85 -3.79
C ALA A 6 0.29 -12.18 -3.90
N TRP A 7 0.61 -13.18 -3.06
CA TRP A 7 0.04 -14.53 -3.17
C TRP A 7 -1.49 -14.51 -3.19
N SER A 8 -2.10 -13.62 -2.42
CA SER A 8 -3.56 -13.54 -2.28
C SER A 8 -4.28 -13.17 -3.58
N LEU A 9 -3.58 -12.61 -4.56
CA LEU A 9 -4.12 -12.28 -5.89
C LEU A 9 -4.05 -13.46 -6.88
N GLU A 10 -3.30 -14.52 -6.55
CA GLU A 10 -3.09 -15.64 -7.47
C GLU A 10 -4.36 -16.48 -7.66
N PRO A 11 -4.52 -17.12 -8.84
CA PRO A 11 -5.73 -17.86 -9.19
C PRO A 11 -6.17 -18.88 -8.14
N GLU A 12 -5.25 -19.63 -7.53
CA GLU A 12 -5.57 -20.63 -6.51
C GLU A 12 -6.23 -20.07 -5.24
N TYR A 13 -5.99 -18.79 -4.91
CA TYR A 13 -6.52 -18.15 -3.70
C TYR A 13 -7.81 -17.34 -3.96
N THR A 14 -8.25 -17.25 -5.22
CA THR A 14 -9.42 -16.45 -5.63
C THR A 14 -10.69 -16.79 -4.85
N ASN A 15 -10.92 -18.07 -4.58
CA ASN A 15 -12.12 -18.53 -3.88
C ASN A 15 -12.11 -18.22 -2.37
N LEU A 16 -11.06 -17.57 -1.86
CA LEU A 16 -11.03 -17.03 -0.50
C LEU A 16 -11.62 -15.62 -0.41
N HIS A 17 -11.81 -14.94 -1.55
CA HIS A 17 -12.40 -13.60 -1.63
C HIS A 17 -11.69 -12.55 -0.75
N LEU A 18 -10.37 -12.67 -0.59
CA LEU A 18 -9.57 -11.80 0.29
C LEU A 18 -9.15 -10.48 -0.37
N THR A 19 -8.95 -10.48 -1.69
CA THR A 19 -8.36 -9.35 -2.43
C THR A 19 -9.11 -9.01 -3.71
N ASP A 20 -10.43 -9.24 -3.69
CA ASP A 20 -11.30 -9.07 -4.86
C ASP A 20 -11.24 -7.67 -5.46
N ARG A 21 -11.07 -6.63 -4.64
CA ARG A 21 -11.05 -5.24 -5.13
C ARG A 21 -9.76 -4.93 -5.86
N VAL A 22 -8.59 -5.16 -5.25
CA VAL A 22 -7.31 -4.92 -5.91
C VAL A 22 -7.15 -5.82 -7.14
N LYS A 23 -7.63 -7.07 -7.08
CA LYS A 23 -7.64 -7.96 -8.24
C LYS A 23 -8.48 -7.40 -9.40
N ALA A 24 -9.67 -6.88 -9.13
CA ALA A 24 -10.52 -6.27 -10.15
C ALA A 24 -9.87 -5.01 -10.76
N LEU A 25 -9.22 -4.18 -9.93
CA LEU A 25 -8.45 -3.02 -10.41
C LEU A 25 -7.30 -3.46 -11.32
N GLY A 26 -6.60 -4.54 -10.98
CA GLY A 26 -5.55 -5.12 -11.81
C GLY A 26 -6.05 -5.61 -13.17
N GLN A 27 -7.25 -6.20 -13.23
CA GLN A 27 -7.88 -6.63 -14.49
C GLN A 27 -8.30 -5.46 -15.40
N GLN A 28 -8.65 -4.33 -14.80
CA GLN A 28 -9.07 -3.12 -15.52
C GLN A 28 -7.92 -2.11 -15.74
N GLY A 29 -6.75 -2.40 -15.19
CA GLY A 29 -5.55 -1.57 -15.25
C GLY A 29 -4.34 -2.39 -15.68
N ILE A 30 -3.22 -2.14 -15.01
CA ILE A 30 -1.95 -2.84 -15.24
C ILE A 30 -1.57 -3.57 -13.95
N HIS A 31 -1.34 -4.88 -14.05
CA HIS A 31 -0.87 -5.70 -12.92
C HIS A 31 0.52 -6.28 -13.23
N ALA A 32 1.52 -5.90 -12.44
CA ALA A 32 2.84 -6.50 -12.50
C ALA A 32 2.91 -7.70 -11.53
N HIS A 33 2.84 -8.91 -12.08
CA HIS A 33 2.92 -10.14 -11.29
C HIS A 33 4.33 -10.34 -10.71
N GLY A 34 5.39 -10.13 -11.50
CA GLY A 34 6.77 -10.36 -11.08
C GLY A 34 7.37 -9.22 -10.24
N PHE A 35 6.68 -8.77 -9.19
CA PHE A 35 7.03 -7.55 -8.47
C PHE A 35 7.46 -7.84 -7.02
N ILE A 36 8.59 -7.24 -6.59
CA ILE A 36 9.21 -7.50 -5.29
C ILE A 36 9.37 -6.22 -4.47
N SER A 37 9.36 -6.35 -3.15
CA SER A 37 9.63 -5.21 -2.28
C SER A 37 11.12 -4.85 -2.27
N SER A 38 11.44 -3.56 -2.25
CA SER A 38 12.83 -3.12 -2.16
C SER A 38 13.41 -3.24 -0.75
N GLY A 39 12.56 -3.39 0.26
CA GLY A 39 12.93 -3.66 1.64
C GLY A 39 12.18 -4.86 2.20
N ILE A 40 12.61 -5.33 3.37
CA ILE A 40 11.88 -6.34 4.14
C ILE A 40 10.92 -5.70 5.14
N GLY A 41 10.88 -4.37 5.25
CA GLY A 41 10.07 -3.64 6.24
C GLY A 41 9.67 -2.24 5.83
N THR A 42 8.60 -1.73 6.43
CA THR A 42 7.95 -0.46 6.09
C THR A 42 8.91 0.71 5.91
N ILE A 43 9.76 1.00 6.89
CA ILE A 43 10.67 2.16 6.80
C ILE A 43 11.74 1.98 5.71
N GLN A 44 12.10 0.75 5.37
CA GLN A 44 13.07 0.45 4.31
C GLN A 44 12.44 0.73 2.95
N SER A 45 11.21 0.27 2.73
CA SER A 45 10.45 0.50 1.50
C SER A 45 10.03 1.96 1.36
N LEU A 46 9.56 2.60 2.43
CA LEU A 46 9.32 4.05 2.45
C LEU A 46 10.61 4.84 2.15
N GLY A 47 11.76 4.40 2.65
CA GLY A 47 13.06 4.97 2.28
C GLY A 47 13.22 5.04 0.76
N VAL A 48 12.92 3.95 0.05
CA VAL A 48 12.97 3.88 -1.41
C VAL A 48 11.92 4.79 -2.06
N PHE A 49 10.66 4.73 -1.63
CA PHE A 49 9.58 5.57 -2.19
C PHE A 49 9.82 7.07 -2.00
N ILE A 50 10.37 7.48 -0.86
CA ILE A 50 10.61 8.87 -0.50
C ILE A 50 11.85 9.40 -1.24
N THR A 51 12.92 8.61 -1.34
CA THR A 51 14.23 9.10 -1.82
C THR A 51 14.59 8.71 -3.25
N GLY A 52 13.94 7.68 -3.82
CA GLY A 52 14.37 7.05 -5.07
C GLY A 52 15.71 6.30 -4.97
N LEU A 53 16.27 6.12 -3.76
CA LEU A 53 17.51 5.38 -3.55
C LEU A 53 17.24 3.91 -3.23
N PRO A 54 18.06 2.97 -3.72
CA PRO A 54 17.96 1.56 -3.35
C PRO A 54 18.22 1.35 -1.86
N PHE A 55 17.49 0.41 -1.25
CA PHE A 55 17.77 0.00 0.12
C PHE A 55 19.07 -0.82 0.17
N ALA A 56 20.16 -0.18 0.60
CA ALA A 56 21.49 -0.77 0.69
C ALA A 56 21.84 -1.27 2.11
N ARG A 57 20.87 -1.86 2.83
CA ARG A 57 21.01 -2.26 4.25
C ARG A 57 21.34 -1.11 5.22
N VAL A 58 21.10 0.12 4.79
CA VAL A 58 21.25 1.34 5.58
C VAL A 58 19.89 2.00 5.69
N LEU A 59 19.50 2.34 6.92
CA LEU A 59 18.27 3.10 7.17
C LEU A 59 18.52 4.57 6.81
N VAL A 60 18.11 4.93 5.59
CA VAL A 60 18.35 6.24 4.98
C VAL A 60 17.74 7.39 5.79
N ASN A 61 16.60 7.15 6.46
CA ASN A 61 15.90 8.11 7.31
C ASN A 61 16.70 8.60 8.53
N TYR A 62 17.77 7.90 8.91
CA TYR A 62 18.67 8.32 9.99
C TYR A 62 19.98 8.95 9.50
N GLN A 63 20.25 8.96 8.19
CA GLN A 63 21.55 9.39 7.68
C GLN A 63 21.63 10.92 7.59
N PRO A 64 22.61 11.57 8.23
CA PRO A 64 22.75 13.03 8.17
C PRO A 64 22.94 13.58 6.75
N ILE A 65 23.63 12.81 5.89
CA ILE A 65 23.95 13.21 4.51
C ILE A 65 22.71 13.44 3.64
N VAL A 66 21.55 12.87 3.99
CA VAL A 66 20.32 13.04 3.20
C VAL A 66 19.39 14.12 3.75
N ARG A 67 19.73 14.81 4.85
CA ARG A 67 18.80 15.74 5.53
C ARG A 67 18.42 16.98 4.72
N GLU A 68 19.25 17.38 3.76
CA GLU A 68 18.94 18.45 2.81
C GLU A 68 18.05 17.97 1.64
N GLY A 69 17.71 16.68 1.65
CA GLY A 69 16.93 15.99 0.63
C GLY A 69 17.77 15.61 -0.58
N VAL A 70 17.63 14.38 -1.06
CA VAL A 70 18.39 13.93 -2.24
C VAL A 70 17.73 14.39 -3.54
N PRO A 71 18.48 14.59 -4.65
CA PRO A 71 17.91 15.03 -5.93
C PRO A 71 16.87 14.07 -6.51
N THR A 72 16.96 12.79 -6.19
CA THR A 72 16.06 11.71 -6.61
C THR A 72 14.80 11.58 -5.75
N ALA A 73 14.65 12.42 -4.71
CA ALA A 73 13.49 12.34 -3.83
C ALA A 73 12.19 12.57 -4.61
N SER A 74 11.21 11.69 -4.41
CA SER A 74 9.95 11.70 -5.15
C SER A 74 9.24 13.05 -5.02
N ALA A 75 9.19 13.61 -3.81
CA ALA A 75 8.62 14.93 -3.60
C ALA A 75 9.34 16.04 -4.38
N LYS A 76 10.68 16.04 -4.44
CA LYS A 76 11.42 17.04 -5.24
C LYS A 76 11.15 16.90 -6.73
N ILE A 77 11.04 15.66 -7.24
CA ILE A 77 10.73 15.39 -8.64
C ILE A 77 9.32 15.88 -8.98
N PHE A 78 8.30 15.45 -8.23
CA PHE A 78 6.91 15.82 -8.51
C PHE A 78 6.64 17.31 -8.33
N LYS A 79 7.32 17.99 -7.38
CA LYS A 79 7.26 19.46 -7.29
C LYS A 79 7.77 20.16 -8.55
N ARG A 80 8.87 19.69 -9.14
CA ARG A 80 9.39 20.25 -10.40
C ARG A 80 8.43 20.03 -11.56
N LEU A 81 7.61 18.97 -11.50
CA LEU A 81 6.54 18.69 -12.45
C LEU A 81 5.25 19.48 -12.17
N GLY A 82 5.24 20.35 -11.15
CA GLY A 82 4.09 21.21 -10.82
C GLY A 82 3.06 20.59 -9.88
N TYR A 83 3.37 19.45 -9.25
CA TYR A 83 2.47 18.80 -8.30
C TYR A 83 2.68 19.32 -6.88
N ARG A 84 1.60 19.48 -6.14
CA ARG A 84 1.62 19.57 -4.67
C ARG A 84 1.91 18.20 -4.09
N THR A 85 2.86 18.09 -3.17
CA THR A 85 3.34 16.79 -2.68
C THR A 85 2.93 16.53 -1.24
N ARG A 86 2.23 15.44 -0.99
CA ARG A 86 1.69 15.11 0.34
C ARG A 86 2.10 13.70 0.76
N PHE A 87 2.46 13.54 2.02
CA PHE A 87 2.64 12.25 2.66
C PHE A 87 1.53 12.03 3.67
N PHE A 88 0.86 10.88 3.59
CA PHE A 88 -0.18 10.47 4.52
C PHE A 88 0.21 9.15 5.16
N TYR A 89 0.17 9.09 6.49
CA TYR A 89 0.40 7.86 7.24
C TYR A 89 -0.69 7.67 8.27
N GLY A 90 -1.32 6.49 8.28
CA GLY A 90 -2.32 6.13 9.28
C GLY A 90 -1.74 6.13 10.71
N GLY A 91 -0.42 5.97 10.85
CA GLY A 91 0.28 5.98 12.14
C GLY A 91 0.93 7.31 12.53
N PHE A 92 1.76 7.26 13.56
CA PHE A 92 2.37 8.44 14.15
C PHE A 92 3.63 8.90 13.40
N LEU A 93 3.71 10.18 13.06
CA LEU A 93 4.85 10.76 12.32
C LEU A 93 6.19 10.72 13.07
N SER A 94 6.17 10.53 14.39
CA SER A 94 7.37 10.34 15.20
C SER A 94 8.01 8.97 15.01
N TRP A 95 7.23 7.97 14.60
CA TRP A 95 7.70 6.61 14.37
C TRP A 95 8.81 6.61 13.32
N GLN A 96 9.98 6.07 13.68
CA GLN A 96 11.17 6.04 12.83
C GLN A 96 11.56 7.40 12.23
N ARG A 97 11.18 8.52 12.88
CA ARG A 97 11.34 9.89 12.35
C ARG A 97 10.69 10.11 10.98
N VAL A 98 9.72 9.29 10.57
CA VAL A 98 9.18 9.30 9.19
C VAL A 98 8.65 10.67 8.78
N GLY A 99 7.98 11.40 9.68
CA GLY A 99 7.48 12.72 9.37
C GLY A 99 8.59 13.78 9.21
N GLN A 100 9.63 13.73 10.04
CA GLN A 100 10.79 14.61 9.85
C GLN A 100 11.50 14.28 8.55
N PHE A 101 11.68 12.99 8.27
CA PHE A 101 12.32 12.52 7.05
C PHE A 101 11.58 12.94 5.78
N CYS A 102 10.25 12.82 5.72
CA CYS A 102 9.46 13.30 4.58
C CYS A 102 9.64 14.81 4.36
N ARG A 103 9.66 15.62 5.42
CA ARG A 103 9.91 17.07 5.32
C ARG A 103 11.32 17.38 4.81
N GLU A 104 12.33 16.67 5.31
CA GLU A 104 13.73 16.77 4.85
C GLU A 104 13.87 16.39 3.36
N GLN A 105 13.10 15.39 2.89
CA GLN A 105 13.06 15.01 1.48
C GLN A 105 12.16 15.92 0.62
N GLY A 106 11.55 16.92 1.24
CA GLY A 106 10.87 18.01 0.56
C GLY A 106 9.41 17.74 0.24
N PHE A 107 8.67 16.92 0.99
CA PHE A 107 7.20 16.93 0.89
C PHE A 107 6.64 18.29 1.34
N ASP A 108 5.58 18.79 0.69
CA ASP A 108 4.91 20.04 1.11
C ASP A 108 4.10 19.86 2.39
N GLU A 109 3.37 18.75 2.46
CA GLU A 109 2.43 18.46 3.54
C GLU A 109 2.67 17.03 4.03
N VAL A 110 2.64 16.84 5.35
CA VAL A 110 2.95 15.56 5.99
C VAL A 110 1.93 15.35 7.10
N TYR A 111 1.08 14.34 6.92
CA TYR A 111 -0.05 14.05 7.80
C TYR A 111 0.11 12.70 8.50
N GLY A 112 -0.10 12.70 9.81
CA GLY A 112 -0.14 11.50 10.64
C GLY A 112 -1.54 11.16 11.11
N GLY A 113 -1.69 9.95 11.65
CA GLY A 113 -2.95 9.47 12.19
C GLY A 113 -3.54 10.37 13.27
N ASP A 114 -2.72 11.12 14.02
CA ASP A 114 -3.18 12.08 15.03
C ASP A 114 -4.05 13.21 14.48
N GLN A 115 -3.88 13.55 13.20
CA GLN A 115 -4.66 14.59 12.50
C GLN A 115 -5.90 14.02 11.80
N MET A 116 -5.97 12.69 11.63
CA MET A 116 -7.04 12.00 10.89
C MET A 116 -8.15 11.49 11.82
N ARG A 117 -8.03 11.72 13.12
CA ARG A 117 -8.90 11.11 14.13
C ARG A 117 -10.30 11.72 14.08
N THR A 118 -11.28 10.95 13.63
CA THR A 118 -12.70 11.23 13.92
C THR A 118 -13.22 10.18 14.89
N GLY A 119 -13.39 10.52 16.17
CA GLY A 119 -13.93 9.62 17.19
C GLY A 119 -12.90 8.68 17.86
N SER A 120 -13.37 7.54 18.37
CA SER A 120 -12.66 6.71 19.37
C SER A 120 -12.13 5.35 18.88
N ALA A 121 -12.37 4.94 17.63
CA ALA A 121 -11.89 3.67 17.09
C ALA A 121 -10.45 3.82 16.55
N HIS A 122 -9.46 3.45 17.37
CA HIS A 122 -8.03 3.51 17.04
C HIS A 122 -7.28 2.39 17.74
N ASN A 123 -6.10 2.05 17.25
CA ASN A 123 -5.17 1.17 17.96
C ASN A 123 -3.88 1.90 18.34
N GLU A 124 -2.96 1.18 18.97
CA GLU A 124 -1.64 1.70 19.38
C GLU A 124 -0.75 2.15 18.21
N TRP A 125 -1.10 1.80 16.97
CA TRP A 125 -0.34 2.07 15.76
C TRP A 125 -0.91 3.21 14.91
N GLY A 126 -2.19 3.57 15.05
CA GLY A 126 -2.79 4.62 14.24
C GLY A 126 -4.31 4.55 14.08
N VAL A 127 -4.79 5.22 13.03
CA VAL A 127 -6.18 5.18 12.57
C VAL A 127 -6.43 3.97 11.65
N ASP A 128 -7.70 3.59 11.52
CA ASP A 128 -8.13 2.57 10.57
C ASP A 128 -8.00 3.07 9.11
N ASP A 129 -7.83 2.16 8.15
CA ASP A 129 -7.55 2.48 6.74
C ASP A 129 -8.71 3.27 6.11
N GLU A 130 -9.95 3.06 6.54
CA GLU A 130 -11.12 3.83 6.09
C GLU A 130 -11.04 5.32 6.47
N GLU A 131 -10.46 5.63 7.64
CA GLU A 131 -10.28 7.01 8.10
C GLU A 131 -9.12 7.66 7.36
N LEU A 132 -8.01 6.93 7.18
CA LEU A 132 -6.87 7.37 6.39
C LEU A 132 -7.30 7.75 4.97
N PHE A 133 -7.98 6.85 4.25
CA PHE A 133 -8.35 7.12 2.86
C PHE A 133 -9.42 8.19 2.73
N ARG A 134 -10.37 8.28 3.68
CA ARG A 134 -11.32 9.40 3.72
C ARG A 134 -10.61 10.73 3.90
N PHE A 135 -9.63 10.80 4.80
CA PHE A 135 -8.84 12.00 5.03
C PHE A 135 -8.02 12.39 3.79
N VAL A 136 -7.42 11.41 3.10
CA VAL A 136 -6.71 11.64 1.83
C VAL A 136 -7.62 12.31 0.80
N LEU A 137 -8.84 11.79 0.59
CA LEU A 137 -9.79 12.36 -0.37
C LEU A 137 -10.23 13.76 0.01
N GLN A 138 -10.46 14.05 1.30
CA GLN A 138 -10.77 15.40 1.79
C GLN A 138 -9.63 16.41 1.55
N HIS A 139 -8.40 15.91 1.45
CA HIS A 139 -7.20 16.70 1.20
C HIS A 139 -6.68 16.51 -0.23
N THR A 140 -7.49 16.01 -1.14
CA THR A 140 -7.17 15.93 -2.57
C THR A 140 -8.20 16.76 -3.34
N GLY A 141 -7.73 17.84 -3.97
CA GLY A 141 -8.56 18.80 -4.68
C GLY A 141 -8.40 18.72 -6.20
N PRO A 142 -8.87 19.74 -6.93
CA PRO A 142 -8.70 19.83 -8.38
C PRO A 142 -7.25 20.13 -8.79
N GLU A 143 -6.39 20.58 -7.88
CA GLU A 143 -4.98 20.81 -8.19
C GLU A 143 -4.22 19.48 -8.40
N PRO A 144 -3.18 19.45 -9.25
CA PRO A 144 -2.34 18.26 -9.38
C PRO A 144 -1.61 17.94 -8.08
N THR A 145 -1.84 16.74 -7.54
CA THR A 145 -1.21 16.26 -6.30
C THR A 145 -0.47 14.95 -6.49
N PHE A 146 0.70 14.82 -5.89
CA PHE A 146 1.38 13.55 -5.69
C PHE A 146 1.25 13.17 -4.22
N ASN A 147 0.54 12.05 -3.95
CA ASN A 147 0.24 11.58 -2.62
C ASN A 147 0.93 10.24 -2.38
N LEU A 148 1.85 10.18 -1.41
CA LEU A 148 2.40 8.91 -0.91
C LEU A 148 1.64 8.52 0.36
N ILE A 149 0.96 7.38 0.33
CA ILE A 149 0.01 6.96 1.38
C ILE A 149 0.46 5.64 1.98
N MET A 150 0.57 5.59 3.32
CA MET A 150 0.93 4.40 4.07
C MET A 150 -0.21 3.97 5.00
N SER A 151 -0.78 2.80 4.74
CA SER A 151 -1.85 2.19 5.54
C SER A 151 -1.32 1.50 6.80
N THR A 152 -2.22 1.10 7.70
CA THR A 152 -1.86 0.56 9.03
C THR A 152 -2.73 -0.60 9.51
N SER A 153 -3.92 -0.80 8.93
CA SER A 153 -4.90 -1.74 9.50
C SER A 153 -4.49 -3.21 9.38
N TYR A 154 -3.75 -3.57 8.33
CA TYR A 154 -3.20 -4.92 8.17
C TYR A 154 -1.90 -5.14 8.96
N HIS A 155 -1.91 -4.77 10.24
CA HIS A 155 -0.77 -4.91 11.15
C HIS A 155 -1.22 -5.46 12.51
N PRO A 156 -0.39 -6.27 13.20
CA PRO A 156 -0.64 -6.62 14.59
C PRO A 156 -0.92 -5.39 15.47
N PRO A 157 -1.85 -5.48 16.43
CA PRO A 157 -2.51 -6.69 16.93
C PRO A 157 -3.77 -7.12 16.15
N TYR A 158 -4.05 -6.55 14.96
CA TYR A 158 -5.26 -6.82 14.19
C TYR A 158 -6.54 -6.48 14.98
N SER A 159 -6.66 -5.19 15.31
CA SER A 159 -7.65 -4.62 16.23
C SER A 159 -8.99 -4.25 15.60
N VAL A 160 -9.09 -4.20 14.28
CA VAL A 160 -10.34 -3.82 13.59
C VAL A 160 -11.38 -4.92 13.79
N ASP A 161 -12.62 -4.53 14.09
CA ASP A 161 -13.76 -5.43 14.13
C ASP A 161 -14.22 -5.73 12.69
N VAL A 162 -13.43 -6.54 11.99
CA VAL A 162 -13.61 -6.83 10.56
C VAL A 162 -14.93 -7.53 10.26
N GLU A 163 -15.49 -8.29 11.21
CA GLU A 163 -16.81 -8.91 11.07
C GLU A 163 -17.92 -7.85 11.00
N LYS A 164 -17.88 -6.82 11.88
CA LYS A 164 -18.79 -5.67 11.76
C LYS A 164 -18.59 -4.87 10.46
N LYS A 165 -17.42 -4.96 9.85
CA LYS A 165 -17.14 -4.33 8.55
C LYS A 165 -17.62 -5.17 7.37
N GLY A 166 -18.03 -6.42 7.59
CA GLY A 166 -18.61 -7.32 6.59
C GLY A 166 -17.77 -8.56 6.25
N PHE A 167 -16.67 -8.81 6.97
CA PHE A 167 -15.88 -10.02 6.78
C PHE A 167 -16.64 -11.25 7.30
N ASP A 168 -16.81 -12.26 6.45
CA ASP A 168 -17.39 -13.54 6.84
C ASP A 168 -16.31 -14.65 6.85
N PRO A 169 -15.84 -15.10 8.02
CA PRO A 169 -14.81 -16.14 8.10
C PRO A 169 -15.31 -17.52 7.62
N THR A 170 -16.63 -17.72 7.45
CA THR A 170 -17.17 -19.00 6.96
C THR A 170 -16.80 -19.26 5.50
N VAL A 171 -16.65 -18.20 4.69
CA VAL A 171 -16.17 -18.28 3.31
C VAL A 171 -14.80 -18.98 3.26
N ILE A 172 -13.87 -18.56 4.11
CA ILE A 172 -12.53 -19.16 4.18
C ILE A 172 -12.59 -20.58 4.74
N LYS A 173 -13.32 -20.80 5.84
CA LYS A 173 -13.41 -22.12 6.47
C LYS A 173 -14.05 -23.18 5.57
N SER A 174 -14.94 -22.78 4.66
CA SER A 174 -15.57 -23.67 3.69
C SER A 174 -14.65 -24.09 2.55
N ASN A 175 -13.51 -23.41 2.39
CA ASN A 175 -12.52 -23.70 1.37
C ASN A 175 -11.47 -24.70 1.92
N PRO A 176 -11.04 -25.73 1.16
CA PRO A 176 -9.99 -26.67 1.56
C PRO A 176 -8.68 -26.00 2.01
N ILE A 177 -8.36 -24.84 1.45
CA ILE A 177 -7.17 -24.05 1.81
C ILE A 177 -7.30 -23.43 3.22
N GLY A 178 -8.53 -23.25 3.71
CA GLY A 178 -8.85 -22.56 4.96
C GLY A 178 -9.37 -23.44 6.10
N THR A 179 -9.47 -24.77 5.94
CA THR A 179 -10.13 -25.67 6.90
C THR A 179 -9.48 -25.71 8.27
N ASP A 180 -8.14 -25.66 8.33
CA ASP A 180 -7.36 -25.83 9.57
C ASP A 180 -6.80 -24.51 10.13
N LEU A 181 -7.37 -23.36 9.71
CA LEU A 181 -6.90 -22.07 10.18
C LEU A 181 -7.36 -21.78 11.61
N SER A 182 -6.40 -21.39 12.45
CA SER A 182 -6.67 -20.92 13.80
C SER A 182 -7.50 -19.63 13.82
N PRO A 183 -8.20 -19.31 14.92
CA PRO A 183 -8.89 -18.03 15.07
C PRO A 183 -7.99 -16.81 14.85
N HIS A 184 -6.70 -16.91 15.21
CA HIS A 184 -5.72 -15.85 14.95
C HIS A 184 -5.45 -15.69 13.44
N GLN A 185 -5.23 -16.78 12.70
CA GLN A 185 -5.03 -16.72 11.24
C GLN A 185 -6.25 -16.14 10.53
N LEU A 186 -7.47 -16.56 10.91
CA LEU A 186 -8.69 -15.99 10.34
C LEU A 186 -8.82 -14.49 10.62
N ARG A 187 -8.45 -14.03 11.81
CA ARG A 187 -8.41 -12.61 12.14
C ARG A 187 -7.42 -11.87 11.24
N VAL A 188 -6.23 -12.41 11.01
CA VAL A 188 -5.23 -11.81 10.12
C VAL A 188 -5.80 -11.70 8.70
N LEU A 189 -6.37 -12.77 8.16
CA LEU A 189 -6.95 -12.76 6.81
C LEU A 189 -8.13 -11.78 6.68
N GLY A 190 -8.94 -11.64 7.73
CA GLY A 190 -9.98 -10.62 7.78
C GLY A 190 -9.43 -9.18 7.72
N HIS A 191 -8.21 -8.94 8.21
CA HIS A 191 -7.57 -7.63 8.10
C HIS A 191 -6.94 -7.40 6.72
N LEU A 192 -6.46 -8.44 6.04
CA LEU A 192 -6.10 -8.37 4.62
C LEU A 192 -7.34 -7.99 3.79
N TRP A 193 -8.45 -8.70 4.00
CA TRP A 193 -9.75 -8.40 3.38
C TRP A 193 -10.20 -6.96 3.65
N TYR A 194 -10.09 -6.50 4.89
CA TYR A 194 -10.47 -5.14 5.26
C TYR A 194 -9.61 -4.09 4.54
N SER A 195 -8.28 -4.31 4.49
CA SER A 195 -7.37 -3.39 3.79
C SER A 195 -7.65 -3.37 2.27
N ASP A 196 -7.93 -4.52 1.66
CA ASP A 196 -8.37 -4.61 0.26
C ASP A 196 -9.68 -3.85 0.00
N LYS A 197 -10.68 -4.05 0.87
CA LYS A 197 -11.94 -3.31 0.81
C LYS A 197 -11.71 -1.79 0.87
N CYS A 198 -10.91 -1.33 1.84
CA CYS A 198 -10.63 0.08 2.05
C CYS A 198 -9.94 0.74 0.85
N VAL A 199 -8.93 0.09 0.26
CA VAL A 199 -8.27 0.63 -0.94
C VAL A 199 -9.18 0.60 -2.17
N GLY A 200 -10.04 -0.42 -2.29
CA GLY A 200 -11.07 -0.48 -3.33
C GLY A 200 -12.07 0.68 -3.25
N ASP A 201 -12.60 0.92 -2.06
CA ASP A 201 -13.53 2.04 -1.80
C ASP A 201 -12.85 3.40 -2.05
N PHE A 202 -11.58 3.54 -1.66
CA PHE A 202 -10.77 4.74 -1.91
C PHE A 202 -10.63 5.04 -3.41
N VAL A 203 -10.29 4.03 -4.21
CA VAL A 203 -10.12 4.19 -5.66
C VAL A 203 -11.45 4.53 -6.32
N ALA A 204 -12.54 3.82 -5.95
CA ALA A 204 -13.86 4.07 -6.50
C ALA A 204 -14.35 5.51 -6.21
N GLU A 205 -14.10 6.03 -5.01
CA GLU A 205 -14.48 7.41 -4.68
C GLU A 205 -13.54 8.43 -5.33
N GLY A 206 -12.24 8.14 -5.40
CA GLY A 206 -11.28 8.99 -6.09
C GLY A 206 -11.59 9.13 -7.58
N GLU A 207 -12.02 8.07 -8.26
CA GLU A 207 -12.49 8.14 -9.66
C GLU A 207 -13.74 9.02 -9.84
N ARG A 208 -14.62 9.06 -8.83
CA ARG A 208 -15.82 9.90 -8.86
C ARG A 208 -15.51 11.38 -8.64
N GLN A 209 -14.55 11.69 -7.78
CA GLN A 209 -14.24 13.06 -7.36
C GLN A 209 -13.14 13.73 -8.19
N LEU A 210 -12.22 12.97 -8.76
CA LEU A 210 -11.02 13.49 -9.42
C LEU A 210 -11.13 13.40 -10.94
N GLU A 211 -10.60 14.40 -11.64
CA GLU A 211 -10.73 14.49 -13.10
C GLU A 211 -9.99 13.37 -13.84
N ARG A 212 -8.73 13.13 -13.44
CA ARG A 212 -7.80 12.20 -14.10
C ARG A 212 -6.86 11.53 -13.09
N PRO A 213 -7.38 10.78 -12.10
CA PRO A 213 -6.53 10.14 -11.10
C PRO A 213 -5.73 8.99 -11.69
N LEU A 214 -4.56 8.76 -11.11
CA LEU A 214 -3.74 7.56 -11.32
C LEU A 214 -3.37 7.00 -9.94
N PHE A 215 -3.69 5.73 -9.72
CA PHE A 215 -3.42 5.01 -8.49
C PHE A 215 -2.37 3.95 -8.72
N ALA A 216 -1.52 3.76 -7.72
CA ALA A 216 -0.57 2.66 -7.68
C ALA A 216 -0.63 1.99 -6.33
N ILE A 217 -1.01 0.72 -6.35
CA ILE A 217 -1.35 -0.07 -5.16
C ILE A 217 -0.30 -1.16 -5.06
N THR A 218 0.43 -1.15 -3.95
CA THR A 218 1.47 -2.13 -3.69
C THR A 218 1.63 -2.40 -2.19
N GLY A 219 2.05 -3.62 -1.85
CA GLY A 219 2.55 -3.93 -0.52
C GLY A 219 3.89 -3.25 -0.28
N ASP A 220 4.11 -2.71 0.93
CA ASP A 220 5.42 -2.19 1.33
C ASP A 220 6.43 -3.32 1.56
N HIS A 221 5.98 -4.48 2.00
CA HIS A 221 6.72 -5.74 2.04
C HIS A 221 5.74 -6.91 2.16
N TYR A 222 6.26 -8.13 1.96
CA TYR A 222 5.54 -9.36 2.28
C TYR A 222 5.35 -9.48 3.81
N SER A 223 4.25 -10.09 4.27
CA SER A 223 3.83 -10.16 5.68
C SER A 223 4.76 -11.01 6.58
N ARG A 224 5.82 -11.59 6.00
CA ARG A 224 6.86 -12.43 6.63
C ARG A 224 6.33 -13.66 7.37
N LYS A 225 5.03 -13.92 7.28
CA LYS A 225 4.34 -14.98 8.01
C LYS A 225 3.47 -15.75 7.04
N GLN A 226 3.43 -17.05 7.25
CA GLN A 226 2.61 -17.97 6.47
C GLN A 226 1.26 -18.09 7.16
N TYR A 227 0.23 -17.46 6.58
CA TYR A 227 -1.11 -17.55 7.14
C TYR A 227 -1.93 -18.65 6.48
N VAL A 228 -1.61 -18.98 5.23
CA VAL A 228 -2.33 -19.93 4.39
C VAL A 228 -1.32 -20.63 3.49
N SER A 229 -1.47 -21.94 3.28
CA SER A 229 -0.63 -22.71 2.35
C SER A 229 -1.51 -23.54 1.44
N ALA A 230 -1.61 -23.18 0.15
CA ALA A 230 -2.31 -24.01 -0.83
C ALA A 230 -1.52 -25.26 -1.24
N ARG A 231 -0.22 -25.33 -0.89
CA ARG A 231 0.70 -26.40 -1.27
C ARG A 231 1.58 -26.83 -0.09
N PRO A 232 2.22 -28.02 -0.12
CA PRO A 232 3.14 -28.45 0.93
C PRO A 232 4.42 -27.61 1.06
N THR A 233 4.78 -26.87 -0.01
CA THR A 233 5.99 -26.05 -0.07
C THR A 233 5.67 -24.65 -0.58
N HIS A 234 6.09 -23.63 0.17
CA HIS A 234 6.06 -22.24 -0.28
C HIS A 234 7.02 -21.98 -1.44
N THR A 235 6.55 -21.23 -2.42
CA THR A 235 7.38 -20.71 -3.51
C THR A 235 8.11 -19.43 -3.08
N LEU A 236 9.16 -19.06 -3.82
CA LEU A 236 9.82 -17.76 -3.65
C LEU A 236 8.85 -16.60 -3.88
N PHE A 237 7.91 -16.77 -4.82
CA PHE A 237 6.86 -15.79 -5.08
C PHE A 237 6.03 -15.51 -3.83
N GLU A 238 5.47 -16.55 -3.20
CA GLU A 238 4.64 -16.42 -1.99
C GLU A 238 5.41 -15.86 -0.78
N SER A 239 6.74 -15.84 -0.84
CA SER A 239 7.61 -15.42 0.27
C SER A 239 8.26 -14.05 0.07
N LEU A 240 8.19 -13.47 -1.14
CA LEU A 240 8.93 -12.25 -1.49
C LEU A 240 8.13 -11.25 -2.32
N ALA A 241 7.10 -11.70 -3.04
CA ALA A 241 6.38 -10.85 -3.97
C ALA A 241 5.34 -9.98 -3.26
N VAL A 242 5.25 -8.74 -3.69
CA VAL A 242 4.19 -7.79 -3.35
C VAL A 242 3.52 -7.36 -4.65
N PRO A 243 2.20 -7.14 -4.67
CA PRO A 243 1.55 -6.78 -5.93
C PRO A 243 1.98 -5.37 -6.33
N LEU A 244 1.95 -5.08 -7.63
CA LEU A 244 1.85 -3.71 -8.13
C LEU A 244 0.68 -3.66 -9.11
N VAL A 245 -0.38 -2.97 -8.70
CA VAL A 245 -1.53 -2.64 -9.54
C VAL A 245 -1.50 -1.15 -9.82
N ILE A 246 -1.43 -0.78 -11.09
CA ILE A 246 -1.57 0.60 -11.55
C ILE A 246 -2.94 0.73 -12.21
N TYR A 247 -3.74 1.67 -11.72
CA TYR A 247 -5.12 1.84 -12.15
C TYR A 247 -5.45 3.31 -12.37
N GLY A 248 -6.17 3.61 -13.45
CA GLY A 248 -6.56 4.96 -13.82
C GLY A 248 -6.94 5.01 -15.29
N PRO A 249 -8.17 4.60 -15.67
CA PRO A 249 -8.56 4.42 -17.07
C PRO A 249 -8.27 5.62 -17.97
N LYS A 250 -8.55 6.85 -17.48
CA LYS A 250 -8.25 8.09 -18.21
C LYS A 250 -6.76 8.47 -18.24
N ALA A 251 -6.01 8.08 -17.22
CA ALA A 251 -4.57 8.34 -17.16
C ALA A 251 -3.77 7.34 -18.02
N LEU A 252 -4.28 6.11 -18.14
CA LEU A 252 -3.66 4.99 -18.84
C LEU A 252 -4.18 4.76 -20.27
N GLU A 253 -5.11 5.58 -20.77
CA GLU A 253 -5.77 5.41 -22.08
C GLU A 253 -4.82 5.17 -23.27
N LYS A 254 -3.58 5.69 -23.20
CA LYS A 254 -2.55 5.60 -24.24
C LYS A 254 -1.37 4.72 -23.84
N VAL A 255 -1.42 4.11 -22.67
CA VAL A 255 -0.35 3.27 -22.14
C VAL A 255 -0.57 1.85 -22.63
N GLN A 256 0.45 1.28 -23.27
CA GLN A 256 0.50 -0.13 -23.62
C GLN A 256 1.49 -0.82 -22.70
N PRO A 257 1.03 -1.59 -21.69
CA PRO A 257 1.94 -2.34 -20.84
C PRO A 257 2.66 -3.42 -21.67
N PRO A 258 3.92 -3.75 -21.35
CA PRO A 258 4.58 -4.89 -21.95
C PRO A 258 3.87 -6.20 -21.54
N GLU A 259 4.00 -7.22 -22.39
CA GLU A 259 3.38 -8.55 -22.16
C GLU A 259 3.83 -9.19 -20.84
N VAL A 260 5.10 -8.96 -20.47
CA VAL A 260 5.68 -9.42 -19.21
C VAL A 260 6.12 -8.22 -18.39
N LEU A 261 5.59 -8.10 -17.18
CA LEU A 261 5.90 -7.06 -16.22
C LEU A 261 6.54 -7.64 -14.96
N ALA A 262 7.75 -7.19 -14.68
CA ALA A 262 8.48 -7.47 -13.45
C ALA A 262 9.19 -6.19 -12.97
N GLY A 263 9.45 -6.10 -11.68
CA GLY A 263 10.12 -4.93 -11.12
C GLY A 263 10.14 -4.92 -9.59
N SER A 264 10.46 -3.76 -9.04
CA SER A 264 10.52 -3.51 -7.61
C SER A 264 10.06 -2.09 -7.27
N HIS A 265 9.99 -1.75 -5.98
CA HIS A 265 9.59 -0.39 -5.57
C HIS A 265 10.44 0.73 -6.19
N LEU A 266 11.69 0.46 -6.54
CA LEU A 266 12.56 1.40 -7.25
C LEU A 266 12.03 1.80 -8.63
N ASP A 267 11.29 0.92 -9.28
CA ASP A 267 10.81 1.11 -10.65
C ASP A 267 9.50 1.90 -10.71
N ILE A 268 8.79 2.06 -9.59
CA ILE A 268 7.51 2.78 -9.54
C ILE A 268 7.68 4.26 -9.89
N LEU A 269 8.63 4.94 -9.24
CA LEU A 269 8.87 6.37 -9.46
C LEU A 269 9.26 6.70 -10.92
N PRO A 270 10.27 6.04 -11.54
CA PRO A 270 10.57 6.27 -12.94
C PRO A 270 9.41 5.88 -13.88
N THR A 271 8.56 4.93 -13.50
CA THR A 271 7.35 4.58 -14.30
C THR A 271 6.35 5.73 -14.38
N PHE A 272 6.20 6.58 -13.36
CA PHE A 272 5.22 7.68 -13.38
C PHE A 272 5.68 8.96 -14.07
N ILE A 273 6.97 9.10 -14.32
CA ILE A 273 7.54 10.33 -14.90
C ILE A 273 7.96 10.18 -16.37
N ASN A 274 7.79 8.97 -16.94
CA ASN A 274 7.98 8.67 -18.36
C ASN A 274 6.65 8.75 -19.10
#